data_AF-E9G4T7-F1
#
_entry.id   AF-E9G4T7-F1
#
_cell.length_a   1.000
_cell.length_b   1.000
_cell.length_c   1.000
_cell.angle_alpha   90.00
_cell.angle_beta   90.00
_cell.angle_gamma   90.00
#
_symmetry.space_group_name_H-M   'P 1'
#
loop_
_entity.id
_entity.type
_entity.pdbx_description
1 polymer ?
#
loop_
_entity_poly.entity_id
_entity_poly.type
_entity_poly.pdbx_seq_one_letter_code
_entity_poly.pdbx_strand_id
1 'polypeptide(L)'
;MGRQSVQNVLESFSDRIFPGLSDIPQDFSFVSGQSDIVYDVQSSLVLQMSLYFNLVYYPVWLAIILASFVAKHQCFGWFSYLLLGIGVSACCVTEATRIYLGMSGNLSEQVAELSTFWFTTLLVQLPLVTIILIVALSLSQILEIVALSISSLLMAVQLCVSFTTLRNVARLRQF
;
A
#
# COMPACT_ATOMS: atom_id res chain seq x y z
N MET A 1 24.62 -18.46 -52.53
CA MET A 1 24.56 -16.98 -52.60
C MET A 1 23.38 -16.34 -51.86
N GLY A 2 22.26 -17.03 -51.54
CA GLY A 2 21.07 -16.39 -50.94
C GLY A 2 21.07 -16.13 -49.43
N ARG A 3 21.95 -16.75 -48.64
CA ARG A 3 21.87 -16.68 -47.16
C ARG A 3 22.35 -15.35 -46.57
N GLN A 4 23.39 -14.77 -47.17
CA GLN A 4 23.94 -13.46 -46.77
C GLN A 4 22.98 -12.31 -47.10
N SER A 5 22.24 -12.41 -48.22
CA SER A 5 21.26 -11.39 -48.59
C SER A 5 20.11 -11.29 -47.59
N VAL A 6 19.69 -12.40 -46.97
CA VAL A 6 18.61 -12.41 -45.99
C VAL A 6 19.08 -11.81 -44.66
N GLN A 7 20.33 -12.06 -44.27
CA GLN A 7 20.91 -11.50 -43.05
C GLN A 7 21.03 -9.98 -43.14
N ASN A 8 21.53 -9.45 -44.25
CA ASN A 8 21.67 -8.01 -44.44
C ASN A 8 20.31 -7.27 -44.43
N VAL A 9 19.24 -7.93 -44.89
CA VAL A 9 17.88 -7.36 -44.84
C VAL A 9 17.33 -7.39 -43.42
N LEU A 10 17.57 -8.47 -42.67
CA LEU A 10 17.16 -8.58 -41.26
C LEU A 10 17.85 -7.54 -40.38
N GLU A 11 19.15 -7.34 -40.57
CA GLU A 11 19.91 -6.31 -39.84
C GLU A 11 19.41 -4.91 -40.18
N SER A 12 19.20 -4.60 -41.46
CA SER A 12 18.65 -3.31 -41.88
C SER A 12 17.23 -3.06 -41.36
N PHE A 13 16.39 -4.10 -41.26
CA PHE A 13 15.08 -3.98 -40.63
C PHE A 13 15.19 -3.78 -39.11
N SER A 14 16.09 -4.51 -38.45
CA SER A 14 16.33 -4.41 -37.01
C SER A 14 16.79 -3.00 -36.63
N ASP A 15 17.76 -2.43 -37.34
CA ASP A 15 18.27 -1.07 -37.09
C ASP A 15 17.21 0.02 -37.30
N ARG A 16 16.23 -0.21 -38.20
CA ARG A 16 15.11 0.73 -38.41
C ARG A 16 14.08 0.68 -37.29
N ILE A 17 13.82 -0.49 -36.72
CA ILE A 17 12.85 -0.64 -35.62
C ILE A 17 13.50 -0.21 -34.30
N PHE A 18 14.79 -0.51 -34.11
CA PHE A 18 15.51 -0.23 -32.88
C PHE A 18 16.87 0.43 -33.16
N PRO A 19 16.88 1.74 -33.47
CA PRO A 19 18.13 2.46 -33.75
C PRO A 19 19.02 2.50 -32.49
N GLY A 20 20.21 1.91 -32.57
CA GLY A 20 21.26 2.01 -31.53
C GLY A 20 21.58 0.73 -30.72
N LEU A 21 20.98 -0.43 -31.03
CA LEU A 21 21.34 -1.71 -30.38
C LEU A 21 22.60 -2.38 -30.97
N SER A 22 22.95 -2.04 -32.21
CA SER A 22 24.09 -2.62 -32.93
C SER A 22 25.45 -2.05 -32.50
N ASP A 23 25.47 -0.89 -31.83
CA ASP A 23 26.69 -0.23 -31.31
C ASP A 23 27.12 -0.71 -29.91
N ILE A 24 26.40 -1.67 -29.31
CA ILE A 24 26.78 -2.19 -27.98
C ILE A 24 28.01 -3.10 -28.15
N PRO A 25 29.17 -2.79 -27.52
CA PRO A 25 30.37 -3.61 -27.63
C PRO A 25 30.09 -5.03 -27.11
N GLN A 26 30.40 -6.05 -27.93
CA GLN A 26 30.19 -7.45 -27.57
C GLN A 26 30.97 -7.90 -26.31
N ASP A 27 31.96 -7.15 -25.83
CA ASP A 27 32.64 -7.43 -24.55
C ASP A 27 31.75 -7.19 -23.33
N PHE A 28 30.67 -6.40 -23.44
CA PHE A 28 29.68 -6.27 -22.36
C PHE A 28 28.74 -7.48 -22.26
N SER A 29 28.81 -8.41 -23.23
CA SER A 29 27.97 -9.61 -23.26
C SER A 29 28.59 -10.83 -22.54
N PHE A 30 29.77 -10.70 -21.92
CA PHE A 30 30.44 -11.79 -21.18
C PHE A 30 30.43 -11.65 -19.65
N VAL A 31 29.76 -10.62 -19.09
CA VAL A 31 29.54 -10.45 -17.63
C VAL A 31 28.04 -10.43 -17.25
N SER A 32 27.15 -10.97 -18.08
CA SER A 32 25.79 -11.30 -17.63
C SER A 32 25.41 -12.74 -17.98
N GLY A 33 26.32 -13.67 -17.67
CA GLY A 33 25.97 -15.08 -17.59
C GLY A 33 25.05 -15.31 -16.39
N GLN A 34 23.85 -15.81 -16.66
CA GLN A 34 23.20 -16.87 -15.89
C GLN A 34 23.35 -16.84 -14.35
N SER A 35 22.97 -15.74 -13.71
CA SER A 35 22.44 -15.72 -12.34
C SER A 35 21.70 -14.42 -12.18
N ASP A 36 20.41 -14.47 -12.45
CA ASP A 36 19.38 -13.84 -11.65
C ASP A 36 18.11 -14.06 -12.45
N ILE A 37 17.22 -14.88 -11.91
CA ILE A 37 15.82 -14.58 -12.11
C ILE A 37 15.72 -13.15 -11.60
N VAL A 38 15.70 -12.16 -12.50
CA VAL A 38 15.32 -10.80 -12.16
C VAL A 38 13.86 -10.94 -11.77
N TYR A 39 13.64 -11.38 -10.54
CA TYR A 39 12.54 -10.91 -9.75
C TYR A 39 12.81 -9.42 -9.67
N ASP A 40 12.35 -8.68 -10.68
CA ASP A 40 11.96 -7.29 -10.52
C ASP A 40 10.82 -7.41 -9.52
N VAL A 41 11.19 -7.60 -8.25
CA VAL A 41 10.25 -7.42 -7.16
C VAL A 41 9.90 -5.96 -7.36
N GLN A 42 8.66 -5.81 -7.78
CA GLN A 42 8.12 -4.57 -8.27
C GLN A 42 7.11 -4.20 -7.21
N SER A 43 7.53 -3.30 -6.32
CA SER A 43 6.65 -2.63 -5.36
C SER A 43 5.24 -2.46 -5.95
N SER A 44 4.21 -2.79 -5.17
CA SER A 44 2.85 -2.80 -5.70
C SER A 44 2.37 -1.37 -5.92
N LEU A 45 2.26 -0.97 -7.19
CA LEU A 45 1.79 0.37 -7.57
C LEU A 45 0.39 0.64 -6.98
N VAL A 46 -0.50 -0.35 -7.04
CA VAL A 46 -1.88 -0.22 -6.52
C VAL A 46 -1.87 0.03 -5.01
N LEU A 47 -1.01 -0.67 -4.27
CA LEU A 47 -0.86 -0.47 -2.83
C LEU A 47 -0.32 0.93 -2.53
N GLN A 48 0.69 1.37 -3.26
CA GLN A 48 1.30 2.69 -3.09
C GLN A 48 0.30 3.83 -3.35
N MET A 49 -0.48 3.73 -4.43
CA MET A 49 -1.50 4.73 -4.76
C MET A 49 -2.62 4.77 -3.72
N SER A 50 -3.08 3.61 -3.25
CA SER A 50 -4.11 3.55 -2.21
C SER A 50 -3.62 4.13 -0.87
N LEU A 51 -2.38 3.85 -0.48
CA LEU A 51 -1.76 4.43 0.72
C LEU A 51 -1.55 5.93 0.58
N TYR A 52 -1.17 6.41 -0.60
CA TYR A 52 -1.03 7.84 -0.87
C TYR A 52 -2.36 8.58 -0.74
N PHE A 53 -3.45 8.05 -1.32
CA PHE A 53 -4.78 8.64 -1.12
C PHE A 53 -5.18 8.67 0.34
N ASN A 54 -4.84 7.61 1.08
CA ASN A 54 -5.13 7.56 2.51
C ASN A 54 -4.28 8.56 3.31
N LEU A 55 -3.02 8.79 2.96
CA LEU A 55 -2.16 9.80 3.56
C LEU A 55 -2.72 11.22 3.37
N VAL A 56 -3.21 11.53 2.17
CA VAL A 56 -3.83 12.85 1.87
C VAL A 56 -5.17 13.00 2.59
N TYR A 57 -5.94 11.92 2.70
CA TYR A 57 -7.23 11.92 3.38
C TYR A 57 -7.11 11.96 4.92
N TYR A 58 -6.05 11.38 5.47
CA TYR A 58 -5.79 11.28 6.92
C TYR A 58 -6.01 12.58 7.71
N PRO A 59 -5.48 13.76 7.33
CA PRO A 59 -5.72 15.00 8.08
C PRO A 59 -7.20 15.42 8.10
N VAL A 60 -7.94 15.19 7.02
CA VAL A 60 -9.38 15.48 6.94
C VAL A 60 -10.15 14.54 7.87
N TRP A 61 -9.84 13.24 7.81
CA TRP A 61 -10.41 12.24 8.70
C TRP A 61 -10.13 12.56 10.17
N LEU A 62 -8.89 12.92 10.50
CA LEU A 62 -8.45 13.29 11.85
C LEU A 62 -9.26 14.47 12.38
N ALA A 63 -9.43 15.53 11.59
CA ALA A 63 -10.19 16.70 11.99
C ALA A 63 -11.66 16.37 12.29
N ILE A 64 -12.29 15.54 11.45
CA ILE A 64 -13.68 15.09 11.65
C ILE A 64 -13.82 14.26 12.93
N ILE A 65 -12.91 13.32 13.17
CA ILE A 65 -12.94 12.45 14.35
C ILE A 65 -12.69 13.24 15.63
N LEU A 66 -11.73 14.17 15.64
CA LEU A 66 -11.47 15.02 16.80
C LEU A 66 -12.64 15.96 17.10
N ALA A 67 -13.22 16.59 16.08
CA ALA A 67 -14.42 17.42 16.25
C ALA A 67 -15.60 16.60 16.80
N SER A 68 -15.82 15.41 16.25
CA SER A 68 -16.86 14.47 16.68
C SER A 68 -16.62 13.95 18.10
N PHE A 69 -15.36 13.78 18.52
CA PHE A 69 -15.01 13.37 19.88
C PHE A 69 -15.36 14.47 20.90
N VAL A 70 -14.99 15.72 20.63
CA VAL A 70 -15.31 16.87 21.51
C VAL A 70 -16.83 17.05 21.64
N ALA A 71 -17.58 16.87 20.55
CA ALA A 71 -19.04 16.96 20.55
C ALA A 71 -19.71 15.88 21.43
N LYS A 72 -19.06 14.75 21.67
CA LYS A 72 -19.60 13.62 22.46
C LYS A 72 -19.41 13.78 23.97
N HIS A 73 -18.75 14.83 24.45
CA HIS A 73 -18.42 14.99 25.88
C HIS A 73 -19.65 14.90 26.81
N GLN A 74 -20.82 15.38 26.37
CA GLN A 74 -22.05 15.35 27.18
C GLN A 74 -22.88 14.08 27.00
N CYS A 75 -22.59 13.26 25.99
CA CYS A 75 -23.38 12.07 25.67
C CYS A 75 -22.97 10.84 26.50
N PHE A 76 -21.77 10.84 27.06
CA PHE A 76 -21.20 9.70 27.78
C PHE A 76 -20.86 10.06 29.23
N GLY A 77 -21.00 9.07 30.11
CA GLY A 77 -20.42 9.17 31.45
C GLY A 77 -18.88 9.23 31.38
N TRP A 78 -18.26 9.74 32.45
CA TRP A 78 -16.81 9.97 32.52
C TRP A 78 -15.96 8.77 32.07
N PHE A 79 -16.26 7.57 32.58
CA PHE A 79 -15.50 6.36 32.25
C PHE A 79 -15.60 5.98 30.76
N SER A 80 -16.81 5.99 30.20
CA SER A 80 -17.04 5.66 28.79
C SER A 80 -16.42 6.70 27.85
N TYR A 81 -16.47 7.98 28.21
CA TYR A 81 -15.84 9.05 27.45
C TYR A 81 -14.31 8.92 27.44
N LEU A 82 -13.69 8.57 28.58
CA LEU A 82 -12.26 8.28 28.65
C LEU A 82 -11.87 7.08 27.77
N LEU A 83 -12.62 5.99 27.84
CA LEU A 83 -12.35 4.80 27.03
C LEU A 83 -12.45 5.10 25.52
N LEU A 84 -13.45 5.89 25.11
CA LEU A 84 -13.57 6.36 23.74
C LEU A 84 -12.36 7.21 23.33
N GLY A 85 -11.89 8.11 24.21
CA GLY A 85 -10.70 8.92 23.96
C GLY A 85 -9.43 8.08 23.77
N ILE A 86 -9.25 7.03 24.56
CA ILE A 86 -8.16 6.07 24.38
C ILE A 86 -8.29 5.34 23.04
N GLY A 87 -9.49 4.87 22.68
CA GLY A 87 -9.74 4.22 21.39
C GLY A 87 -9.46 5.13 20.18
N VAL A 88 -9.94 6.37 20.24
CA VAL A 88 -9.72 7.39 19.19
C VAL A 88 -8.24 7.73 19.06
N SER A 89 -7.56 8.01 20.18
CA SER A 89 -6.12 8.33 20.15
C SER A 89 -5.27 7.16 19.66
N ALA A 90 -5.57 5.94 20.10
CA ALA A 90 -4.94 4.73 19.57
C ALA A 90 -5.15 4.63 18.06
N CYS A 91 -6.38 4.80 17.57
CA CYS A 91 -6.73 4.76 16.16
C CYS A 91 -5.94 5.79 15.32
N CYS A 92 -5.75 7.01 15.84
CA CYS A 92 -4.96 8.04 15.16
C CYS A 92 -3.48 7.65 15.03
N VAL A 93 -2.87 7.18 16.12
CA VAL A 93 -1.45 6.80 16.16
C VAL A 93 -1.20 5.55 15.31
N THR A 94 -2.08 4.56 15.42
CA THR A 94 -1.97 3.32 14.65
C THR A 94 -2.18 3.57 13.17
N GLU A 95 -3.10 4.45 12.77
CA GLU A 95 -3.30 4.81 11.36
C GLU A 95 -2.07 5.47 10.74
N ALA A 96 -1.44 6.43 11.45
CA ALA A 96 -0.22 7.08 10.98
C ALA A 96 0.94 6.07 10.83
N THR A 97 1.13 5.22 11.84
CA THR A 97 2.15 4.16 11.82
C THR A 97 1.89 3.16 10.70
N ARG A 98 0.63 2.79 10.50
CA ARG A 98 0.18 1.88 9.44
C ARG A 98 0.47 2.46 8.07
N ILE A 99 0.12 3.72 7.81
CA ILE A 99 0.43 4.37 6.53
C ILE A 99 1.95 4.38 6.27
N TYR A 100 2.76 4.72 7.27
CA TYR A 100 4.22 4.69 7.17
C TYR A 100 4.76 3.29 6.83
N LEU A 101 4.38 2.28 7.60
CA LEU A 101 4.84 0.89 7.39
C LEU A 101 4.38 0.34 6.04
N GLY A 102 3.18 0.68 5.60
CA GLY A 102 2.67 0.28 4.28
C GLY A 102 3.50 0.86 3.15
N MET A 103 3.84 2.15 3.21
CA MET A 103 4.61 2.81 2.15
C MET A 103 6.08 2.36 2.16
N SER A 104 6.71 2.35 3.34
CA SER A 104 8.11 1.92 3.50
C SER A 104 8.27 0.45 3.12
N GLY A 105 7.39 -0.41 3.64
CA GLY A 105 7.46 -1.85 3.40
C GLY A 105 7.14 -2.25 1.96
N ASN A 106 6.27 -1.50 1.27
CA ASN A 106 6.00 -1.73 -0.15
C ASN A 106 7.14 -1.26 -1.05
N LEU A 107 7.73 -0.08 -0.79
CA LEU A 107 8.85 0.45 -1.58
C LEU A 107 10.16 -0.30 -1.34
N SER A 108 10.43 -0.68 -0.10
CA SER A 108 11.64 -1.40 0.30
C SER A 108 11.47 -2.92 0.20
N GLU A 109 10.26 -3.38 -0.15
CA GLU A 109 9.90 -4.80 -0.32
C GLU A 109 10.23 -5.66 0.90
N GLN A 110 10.17 -5.02 2.06
CA GLN A 110 10.48 -5.62 3.33
C GLN A 110 9.25 -6.38 3.82
N VAL A 111 9.33 -7.71 3.74
CA VAL A 111 8.27 -8.62 4.20
C VAL A 111 7.90 -8.34 5.66
N ALA A 112 8.87 -8.02 6.52
CA ALA A 112 8.63 -7.71 7.92
C ALA A 112 7.76 -6.45 8.10
N GLU A 113 8.13 -5.34 7.44
CA GLU A 113 7.37 -4.08 7.51
C GLU A 113 5.97 -4.25 6.91
N LEU A 114 5.86 -4.90 5.75
CA LEU A 114 4.58 -5.12 5.07
C LEU A 114 3.68 -6.11 5.84
N SER A 115 4.26 -7.12 6.49
CA SER A 115 3.51 -8.03 7.37
C SER A 115 3.02 -7.30 8.62
N THR A 116 3.86 -6.44 9.20
CA THR A 116 3.48 -5.61 10.35
C THR A 116 2.33 -4.69 9.97
N PHE A 117 2.41 -4.01 8.82
CA PHE A 117 1.30 -3.25 8.24
C PHE A 117 0.02 -4.08 8.15
N TRP A 118 0.10 -5.29 7.58
CA TRP A 118 -1.05 -6.18 7.38
C TRP A 118 -1.68 -6.61 8.70
N PHE A 119 -0.86 -7.06 9.66
CA PHE A 119 -1.33 -7.48 10.98
C PHE A 119 -1.87 -6.32 11.81
N THR A 120 -1.22 -5.15 11.81
CA THR A 120 -1.73 -3.96 12.50
C THR A 120 -3.08 -3.52 11.92
N THR A 121 -3.23 -3.61 10.58
CA THR A 121 -4.50 -3.33 9.91
C THR A 121 -5.60 -4.28 10.39
N LEU A 122 -5.31 -5.58 10.44
CA LEU A 122 -6.30 -6.60 10.75
C LEU A 122 -6.65 -6.69 12.25
N LEU A 123 -5.64 -6.66 13.12
CA LEU A 123 -5.79 -6.91 14.56
C LEU A 123 -6.10 -5.66 15.38
N VAL A 124 -5.67 -4.49 14.92
CA VAL A 124 -5.78 -3.24 15.70
C VAL A 124 -6.72 -2.27 15.01
N GLN A 125 -6.46 -1.95 13.73
CA GLN A 125 -7.17 -0.89 13.03
C GLN A 125 -8.64 -1.27 12.72
N LEU A 126 -8.88 -2.46 12.18
CA LEU A 126 -10.24 -2.94 11.89
C LEU A 126 -11.17 -2.95 13.12
N PRO A 127 -10.80 -3.54 14.27
CA PRO A 127 -11.68 -3.55 15.43
C PRO A 127 -11.91 -2.13 16.00
N LEU A 128 -10.87 -1.29 16.07
CA LEU A 128 -11.02 0.09 16.54
C LEU A 128 -11.97 0.90 15.67
N VAL A 129 -11.75 0.90 14.34
CA VAL A 129 -12.60 1.62 13.38
C VAL A 129 -14.03 1.10 13.44
N THR A 130 -14.23 -0.21 13.58
CA THR A 130 -15.57 -0.81 13.67
C THR A 130 -16.30 -0.39 14.95
N ILE A 131 -15.62 -0.40 16.10
CA ILE A 131 -16.21 0.04 17.37
C ILE A 131 -16.63 1.51 17.29
N ILE A 132 -15.74 2.38 16.79
CA ILE A 132 -16.03 3.82 16.65
C ILE A 132 -17.17 4.03 15.65
N LEU A 133 -17.22 3.27 14.55
CA LEU A 133 -18.29 3.34 13.55
C LEU A 133 -19.65 2.93 14.14
N ILE A 134 -19.70 1.86 14.95
CA ILE A 134 -20.93 1.44 15.65
C ILE A 134 -21.43 2.53 16.60
N VAL A 135 -20.51 3.17 17.34
CA VAL A 135 -20.85 4.31 18.22
C VAL A 135 -21.37 5.50 17.41
N ALA A 136 -20.73 5.83 16.30
CA ALA A 136 -21.15 6.90 15.40
C ALA A 136 -22.54 6.67 14.81
N LEU A 137 -22.83 5.43 14.38
CA LEU A 137 -24.15 4.97 13.92
C LEU A 137 -25.21 5.11 15.01
N SER A 138 -24.90 4.69 16.24
CA SER A 138 -25.82 4.75 17.38
C SER A 138 -26.20 6.18 17.74
N LEU A 139 -25.27 7.12 17.56
CA LEU A 139 -25.48 8.55 17.82
C LEU A 139 -25.91 9.33 16.57
N SER A 140 -26.16 8.66 15.44
CA SER A 140 -26.54 9.27 14.15
C SER A 140 -25.58 10.38 13.69
N GLN A 141 -24.27 10.25 13.97
CA GLN A 141 -23.26 11.23 13.57
C GLN A 141 -22.83 11.03 12.12
N ILE A 142 -23.63 11.56 11.18
CA ILE A 142 -23.49 11.34 9.73
C ILE A 142 -22.08 11.66 9.23
N LEU A 143 -21.48 12.78 9.66
CA LEU A 143 -20.16 13.18 9.17
C LEU A 143 -19.07 12.17 9.58
N GLU A 144 -19.12 11.68 10.82
CA GLU A 144 -18.20 10.67 11.33
C GLU A 144 -18.41 9.31 10.64
N ILE A 145 -19.67 8.91 10.44
CA ILE A 145 -20.04 7.67 9.72
C ILE A 145 -19.45 7.69 8.31
N VAL A 146 -19.65 8.79 7.57
CA VAL A 146 -19.11 8.93 6.21
C VAL A 146 -17.59 8.88 6.25
N ALA A 147 -16.96 9.61 7.18
CA ALA A 147 -15.51 9.66 7.26
C ALA A 147 -14.89 8.29 7.56
N LEU A 148 -15.45 7.54 8.51
CA LEU A 148 -15.02 6.19 8.87
C LEU A 148 -15.33 5.17 7.77
N SER A 149 -16.42 5.33 7.05
CA SER A 149 -16.78 4.45 5.92
C SER A 149 -15.77 4.56 4.78
N ILE A 150 -15.34 5.79 4.46
CA ILE A 150 -14.30 6.04 3.45
C ILE A 150 -12.97 5.42 3.90
N SER A 151 -12.55 5.64 5.16
CA SER A 151 -11.33 5.02 5.71
C SER A 151 -11.39 3.49 5.66
N SER A 152 -12.53 2.91 6.02
CA SER A 152 -12.74 1.45 6.03
C SER A 152 -12.63 0.85 4.64
N LEU A 153 -13.20 1.53 3.63
CA LEU A 153 -13.10 1.09 2.24
C LEU A 153 -11.67 1.12 1.72
N LEU A 154 -10.95 2.22 1.96
CA LEU A 154 -9.53 2.34 1.60
C LEU A 154 -8.70 1.25 2.28
N MET A 155 -8.94 1.02 3.56
CA MET A 155 -8.26 -0.02 4.33
C MET A 155 -8.55 -1.43 3.81
N ALA A 156 -9.79 -1.72 3.39
CA ALA A 156 -10.15 -3.01 2.80
C ALA A 156 -9.39 -3.27 1.49
N VAL A 157 -9.29 -2.27 0.61
CA VAL A 157 -8.48 -2.36 -0.63
C VAL A 157 -7.03 -2.64 -0.28
N GLN A 158 -6.47 -1.89 0.67
CA GLN A 158 -5.07 -2.05 1.08
C GLN A 158 -4.81 -3.44 1.68
N LEU A 159 -5.74 -3.97 2.49
CA LEU A 159 -5.63 -5.29 3.10
C LEU A 159 -5.61 -6.41 2.04
N CYS A 160 -6.48 -6.31 1.03
CA CYS A 160 -6.52 -7.27 -0.08
C CYS A 160 -5.23 -7.21 -0.91
N VAL A 161 -4.80 -6.01 -1.33
CA VAL A 161 -3.62 -5.84 -2.19
C VAL A 161 -2.33 -6.19 -1.43
N SER A 162 -2.20 -5.79 -0.17
CA SER A 162 -1.02 -6.14 0.64
C SER A 162 -0.92 -7.64 0.89
N PHE A 163 -2.04 -8.36 1.07
CA PHE A 163 -2.01 -9.82 1.15
C PHE A 163 -1.46 -10.46 -0.14
N THR A 164 -1.92 -9.99 -1.31
CA THR A 164 -1.40 -10.50 -2.59
C THR A 164 0.09 -10.18 -2.76
N THR A 165 0.52 -8.98 -2.35
CA THR A 165 1.92 -8.54 -2.40
C THR A 165 2.79 -9.39 -1.49
N LEU A 166 2.37 -9.63 -0.24
CA LEU A 166 3.06 -10.51 0.71
C LEU A 166 3.22 -11.93 0.17
N ARG A 167 2.17 -12.50 -0.40
CA ARG A 167 2.21 -13.85 -1.00
C ARG A 167 3.18 -13.92 -2.16
N ASN A 168 3.24 -12.87 -2.98
CA ASN A 168 4.17 -12.81 -4.11
C ASN A 168 5.60 -12.72 -3.60
N VAL A 169 5.93 -11.75 -2.73
CA VAL A 169 7.29 -11.59 -2.19
C VAL A 169 7.77 -12.83 -1.45
N ALA A 170 6.90 -13.50 -0.67
CA ALA A 170 7.26 -14.73 0.03
C ALA A 170 7.61 -15.89 -0.90
N ARG A 171 6.97 -15.98 -2.08
CA ARG A 171 7.29 -17.01 -3.09
C ARG A 171 8.63 -16.77 -3.78
N LEU A 172 8.98 -15.50 -4.01
CA LEU A 172 10.22 -15.15 -4.71
C LEU A 172 11.45 -15.35 -3.82
N ARG A 173 11.32 -15.16 -2.50
CA ARG A 173 12.41 -15.36 -1.52
C ARG A 173 12.68 -16.84 -1.14
N GLN A 174 11.92 -17.79 -1.68
CA GLN A 174 12.13 -19.23 -1.45
C GLN A 174 13.03 -19.90 -2.51
N PHE A 175 13.54 -19.12 -3.47
CA PHE A 175 14.53 -19.51 -4.47
C PHE A 175 15.77 -18.63 -4.33
#